data_AF-A0A3L7VET2-F1
#
_entry.id   AF-A0A3L7VET2-F1
#
_cell.length_a   1.000
_cell.length_b   1.000
_cell.length_c   1.000
_cell.angle_alpha   90.00
_cell.angle_beta   90.00
_cell.angle_gamma   90.00
#
_symmetry.space_group_name_H-M   'P 1'
#
loop_
_entity.id
_entity.type
_entity.pdbx_description
1 polymer ?
#
loop_
_entity_poly.entity_id
_entity_poly.type
_entity_poly.pdbx_seq_one_letter_code
_entity_poly.pdbx_strand_id
1 'polypeptide(L)'
;MQLPRVWLLLGYFLGYFAVCLVCDCKSLLSQIPITAMAPQALAPGKTTRVEWTASALKTPLRVGGSFPMEVQWIHIEPNKAVADIRIPETVRLGPTTLWLATEDSISEPLTILIDDLPSVSDNGANHSPSQPQAISIPCALDGRSDAAQSDFYQVRLNANTTIGVDCVAERIGSAMDSVLRIWDTSGKLLLQSDDSDSGPDSQAQFTAPADGDYLIEIVDSRYAGDGRYRLRISDAPVSPIPYPLAVRPSAPTNLSWILADGSILQTDRNPDQWRLEVNAPADANFHRWLAGPTSPTRLGGFWADLLVRDFQLYSEPLGTEAHLTPPESPLTLP
;
A
#
# COMPACT_ATOMS: atom_id res chain seq x y z
N MET A 1 77.08 33.27 42.77
CA MET A 1 77.01 33.42 41.31
C MET A 1 75.53 33.55 40.95
N GLN A 2 75.11 34.76 40.55
CA GLN A 2 73.72 35.18 40.35
C GLN A 2 73.22 34.85 38.92
N LEU A 3 71.97 34.31 38.80
CA LEU A 3 70.85 34.60 37.85
C LEU A 3 71.12 34.69 36.30
N PRO A 4 70.11 34.72 35.37
CA PRO A 4 68.64 34.59 35.47
C PRO A 4 67.90 33.78 34.33
N ARG A 5 66.56 33.77 34.48
CA ARG A 5 65.39 33.49 33.60
C ARG A 5 65.39 34.02 32.12
N VAL A 6 64.34 33.56 31.40
CA VAL A 6 63.57 34.10 30.22
C VAL A 6 64.14 33.71 28.82
N TRP A 7 63.46 33.10 27.82
CA TRP A 7 62.23 33.47 27.06
C TRP A 7 61.62 32.31 26.22
N LEU A 8 60.34 32.49 25.85
CA LEU A 8 59.48 31.71 24.94
C LEU A 8 60.08 31.40 23.55
N LEU A 9 59.65 30.28 22.93
CA LEU A 9 59.22 30.24 21.52
C LEU A 9 58.43 28.95 21.19
N LEU A 10 57.41 29.12 20.34
CA LEU A 10 56.42 28.17 19.84
C LEU A 10 56.99 26.85 19.29
N GLY A 11 56.24 25.76 19.48
CA GLY A 11 56.43 24.52 18.74
C GLY A 11 55.39 23.46 19.09
N TYR A 12 54.31 23.40 18.32
CA TYR A 12 53.38 22.28 18.24
C TYR A 12 54.14 20.94 18.13
N PHE A 13 53.73 19.90 18.87
CA PHE A 13 53.24 18.62 18.32
C PHE A 13 53.13 17.52 19.40
N LEU A 14 51.91 16.99 19.51
CA LEU A 14 51.53 15.59 19.69
C LEU A 14 51.88 14.82 20.97
N GLY A 15 50.83 14.32 21.64
CA GLY A 15 50.92 13.14 22.51
C GLY A 15 49.86 13.01 23.60
N TYR A 16 48.58 13.32 23.36
CA TYR A 16 47.51 13.04 24.33
C TYR A 16 47.13 11.55 24.30
N PHE A 17 47.33 10.88 25.44
CA PHE A 17 46.82 9.56 25.77
C PHE A 17 45.29 9.53 25.63
N ALA A 18 44.77 8.69 24.74
CA ALA A 18 43.36 8.34 24.69
C ALA A 18 43.11 7.11 25.58
N VAL A 19 42.48 7.32 26.73
CA VAL A 19 41.82 6.24 27.47
C VAL A 19 40.41 6.13 26.88
N CYS A 20 40.24 5.24 25.89
CA CYS A 20 38.93 4.80 25.47
C CYS A 20 38.37 3.86 26.54
N LEU A 21 37.52 4.39 27.42
CA LEU A 21 36.58 3.56 28.17
C LEU A 21 35.59 2.99 27.13
N VAL A 22 35.85 1.77 26.68
CA VAL A 22 34.88 0.97 25.94
C VAL A 22 33.79 0.61 26.94
N CYS A 23 32.73 1.42 27.00
CA CYS A 23 31.46 0.92 27.46
C CYS A 23 31.08 -0.23 26.53
N ASP A 24 30.95 -1.42 27.11
CA ASP A 24 30.46 -2.66 26.50
C ASP A 24 29.04 -2.43 25.95
N CYS A 25 28.92 -1.77 24.81
CA CYS A 25 27.68 -1.69 24.04
C CYS A 25 27.61 -2.92 23.13
N LYS A 26 27.54 -4.11 23.74
CA LYS A 26 27.22 -5.35 23.02
C LYS A 26 25.71 -5.45 22.84
N SER A 27 25.20 -4.63 21.94
CA SER A 27 23.97 -4.94 21.21
C SER A 27 23.95 -4.11 19.94
N LEU A 28 24.79 -4.50 18.98
CA LEU A 28 24.33 -4.46 17.59
C LEU A 28 23.07 -5.33 17.57
N LEU A 29 21.89 -4.71 17.60
CA LEU A 29 20.63 -5.43 17.46
C LEU A 29 20.73 -6.22 16.16
N SER A 30 20.77 -7.55 16.27
CA SER A 30 20.84 -8.45 15.13
C SER A 30 19.52 -8.37 14.39
N GLN A 31 19.37 -7.46 13.44
CA GLN A 31 18.14 -7.25 12.66
C GLN A 31 17.60 -8.58 12.14
N ILE A 32 16.28 -8.78 12.23
CA ILE A 32 15.59 -9.94 11.64
C ILE A 32 15.27 -9.56 10.19
N PRO A 33 16.06 -10.00 9.19
CA PRO A 33 15.80 -9.64 7.80
C PRO A 33 14.62 -10.46 7.30
N ILE A 34 13.59 -9.81 6.78
CA ILE A 34 12.41 -10.47 6.22
C ILE A 34 12.52 -10.42 4.69
N THR A 35 12.58 -11.59 4.05
CA THR A 35 12.74 -11.67 2.59
C THR A 35 11.44 -11.93 1.85
N ALA A 36 10.45 -12.54 2.52
CA ALA A 36 9.12 -12.75 1.97
C ALA A 36 8.05 -12.91 3.06
N MET A 37 6.81 -12.59 2.68
CA MET A 37 5.60 -12.91 3.42
C MET A 37 4.54 -13.40 2.44
N ALA A 38 3.84 -14.49 2.76
CA ALA A 38 2.78 -15.05 1.93
C ALA A 38 1.54 -15.38 2.79
N PRO A 39 0.34 -14.91 2.42
CA PRO A 39 0.07 -13.89 1.39
C PRO A 39 0.71 -12.53 1.76
N GLN A 40 0.87 -11.63 0.79
CA GLN A 40 1.44 -10.29 1.02
C GLN A 40 0.43 -9.29 1.63
N ALA A 41 -0.75 -9.77 2.03
CA ALA A 41 -1.83 -8.97 2.57
C ALA A 41 -2.61 -9.69 3.69
N LEU A 42 -3.29 -8.91 4.53
CA LEU A 42 -4.23 -9.42 5.53
C LEU A 42 -5.65 -8.97 5.22
N ALA A 43 -6.63 -9.85 5.41
CA ALA A 43 -8.03 -9.56 5.14
C ALA A 43 -8.77 -9.12 6.41
N PRO A 44 -9.45 -7.96 6.42
CA PRO A 44 -10.24 -7.50 7.56
C PRO A 44 -11.27 -8.53 8.02
N GLY A 45 -11.38 -8.73 9.34
CA GLY A 45 -12.40 -9.59 9.96
C GLY A 45 -12.22 -11.09 9.74
N LYS A 46 -11.16 -11.50 9.03
CA LYS A 46 -10.85 -12.90 8.70
C LYS A 46 -9.55 -13.33 9.38
N THR A 47 -9.43 -14.65 9.55
CA THR A 47 -8.16 -15.27 9.94
C THR A 47 -7.40 -15.63 8.68
N THR A 48 -6.18 -15.11 8.56
CA THR A 48 -5.26 -15.38 7.45
C THR A 48 -4.09 -16.23 7.97
N ARG A 49 -3.80 -17.35 7.30
CA ARG A 49 -2.56 -18.08 7.54
C ARG A 49 -1.43 -17.36 6.81
N VAL A 50 -0.45 -16.90 7.58
CA VAL A 50 0.71 -16.18 7.06
C VAL A 50 1.96 -17.01 7.27
N GLU A 51 2.77 -17.07 6.21
CA GLU A 51 4.12 -17.59 6.22
C GLU A 51 5.11 -16.44 6.00
N TRP A 52 6.14 -16.37 6.85
CA TRP A 52 7.28 -15.48 6.65
C TRP A 52 8.53 -16.30 6.33
N THR A 53 9.28 -15.83 5.34
CA THR A 53 10.67 -16.23 5.12
C THR A 53 11.56 -15.11 5.67
N ALA A 54 12.41 -15.47 6.62
CA ALA A 54 13.29 -14.53 7.30
C ALA A 54 14.59 -15.24 7.70
N SER A 55 15.46 -14.59 8.48
CA SER A 55 16.59 -15.27 9.11
C SER A 55 16.72 -14.89 10.58
N ALA A 56 17.36 -15.78 11.34
CA ALA A 56 17.60 -15.62 12.78
C ALA A 56 16.33 -15.45 13.63
N LEU A 57 15.21 -16.05 13.23
CA LEU A 57 13.99 -16.10 14.05
C LEU A 57 14.23 -16.91 15.33
N LYS A 58 13.74 -16.39 16.46
CA LYS A 58 13.83 -17.03 17.78
C LYS A 58 12.46 -17.02 18.45
N THR A 59 12.29 -17.90 19.43
CA THR A 59 11.11 -17.91 20.31
C THR A 59 11.47 -17.20 21.63
N PRO A 60 10.57 -16.39 22.21
CA PRO A 60 9.25 -16.01 21.70
C PRO A 60 9.33 -15.05 20.52
N LEU A 61 8.52 -15.31 19.47
CA LEU A 61 8.35 -14.41 18.33
C LEU A 61 7.04 -13.64 18.50
N ARG A 62 7.04 -12.35 18.14
CA ARG A 62 5.89 -11.46 18.21
C ARG A 62 5.69 -10.77 16.87
N VAL A 63 4.44 -10.49 16.53
CA VAL A 63 4.09 -9.61 15.40
C VAL A 63 3.57 -8.30 15.98
N GLY A 64 4.14 -7.17 15.55
CA GLY A 64 3.67 -5.83 15.86
C GLY A 64 3.03 -5.17 14.64
N GLY A 65 2.11 -4.24 14.86
CA GLY A 65 1.46 -3.44 13.82
C GLY A 65 0.72 -2.24 14.43
N SER A 66 0.06 -1.44 13.58
CA SER A 66 -0.68 -0.23 13.99
C SER A 66 -2.11 -0.49 14.49
N PHE A 67 -2.54 -1.74 14.58
CA PHE A 67 -3.86 -2.17 15.04
C PHE A 67 -3.75 -3.45 15.87
N PRO A 68 -4.73 -3.72 16.75
CA PRO A 68 -4.77 -4.97 17.48
C PRO A 68 -4.90 -6.16 16.52
N MET A 69 -4.19 -7.24 16.82
CA MET A 69 -4.21 -8.49 16.06
C MET A 69 -4.15 -9.68 17.01
N GLU A 70 -4.88 -10.73 16.69
CA GLU A 70 -4.76 -12.02 17.36
C GLU A 70 -3.79 -12.87 16.54
N VAL A 71 -2.73 -13.37 17.18
CA VAL A 71 -1.68 -14.16 16.52
C VAL A 71 -1.56 -15.51 17.19
N GLN A 72 -1.76 -16.56 16.42
CA GLN A 72 -1.55 -17.94 16.85
C GLN A 72 -0.41 -18.55 16.03
N TRP A 73 0.78 -18.67 16.63
CA TRP A 73 1.92 -19.34 16.01
C TRP A 73 1.64 -20.83 15.81
N ILE A 74 1.95 -21.33 14.62
CA ILE A 74 1.84 -22.74 14.24
C ILE A 74 3.22 -23.40 14.34
N HIS A 75 4.23 -22.80 13.72
CA HIS A 75 5.63 -23.20 13.89
C HIS A 75 6.55 -22.00 13.70
N ILE A 76 7.69 -22.04 14.38
CA ILE A 76 8.76 -21.06 14.29
C ILE A 76 10.07 -21.84 14.13
N GLU A 77 10.71 -21.66 12.98
CA GLU A 77 12.01 -22.17 12.62
C GLU A 77 12.96 -21.00 12.37
N PRO A 78 14.29 -21.18 12.40
CA PRO A 78 15.24 -20.07 12.26
C PRO A 78 15.06 -19.22 11.00
N ASN A 79 14.58 -19.82 9.91
CA ASN A 79 14.42 -19.15 8.62
C ASN A 79 12.97 -19.04 8.12
N LYS A 80 12.01 -19.53 8.91
CA LYS A 80 10.61 -19.63 8.51
C LYS A 80 9.70 -19.59 9.73
N ALA A 81 8.64 -18.81 9.69
CA ALA A 81 7.59 -18.89 10.70
C ALA A 81 6.22 -18.86 10.05
N VAL A 82 5.27 -19.55 10.67
CA VAL A 82 3.89 -19.59 10.21
C VAL A 82 2.96 -19.33 11.38
N ALA A 83 1.98 -18.45 11.17
CA ALA A 83 0.95 -18.14 12.14
C ALA A 83 -0.41 -17.96 11.47
N ASP A 84 -1.47 -18.21 12.23
CA ASP A 84 -2.79 -17.68 11.93
C ASP A 84 -2.91 -16.30 12.56
N ILE A 85 -3.18 -15.28 11.73
CA ILE A 85 -3.40 -13.89 12.16
C ILE A 85 -4.85 -13.50 11.91
N ARG A 86 -5.53 -12.96 12.92
CA ARG A 86 -6.85 -12.35 12.77
C ARG A 86 -6.77 -10.86 13.10
N ILE A 87 -7.31 -10.05 12.19
CA ILE A 87 -7.42 -8.59 12.37
C ILE A 87 -8.90 -8.17 12.47
N PRO A 88 -9.23 -7.07 13.18
CA PRO A 88 -10.60 -6.57 13.25
C PRO A 88 -11.18 -6.24 11.87
N GLU A 89 -12.49 -6.41 11.72
CA GLU A 89 -13.21 -6.02 10.48
C GLU A 89 -13.22 -4.50 10.25
N THR A 90 -12.96 -3.72 11.30
CA THR A 90 -12.93 -2.26 11.27
C THR A 90 -11.61 -1.71 10.75
N VAL A 91 -10.58 -2.56 10.59
CA VAL A 91 -9.30 -2.14 9.99
C VAL A 91 -9.55 -1.74 8.54
N ARG A 92 -9.09 -0.54 8.16
CA ARG A 92 -9.30 0.03 6.83
C ARG A 92 -8.44 -0.69 5.80
N LEU A 93 -8.92 -0.71 4.55
CA LEU A 93 -8.12 -1.14 3.41
C LEU A 93 -6.97 -0.17 3.17
N GLY A 94 -5.87 -0.68 2.63
CA GLY A 94 -4.70 0.10 2.23
C GLY A 94 -3.41 -0.32 2.92
N PRO A 95 -2.29 0.38 2.61
CA PRO A 95 -0.97 0.02 3.12
C PRO A 95 -0.88 0.22 4.63
N THR A 96 -0.18 -0.67 5.30
CA THR A 96 0.17 -0.62 6.72
C THR A 96 1.50 -1.31 6.96
N THR A 97 2.02 -1.27 8.18
CA THR A 97 3.33 -1.85 8.52
C THR A 97 3.20 -2.92 9.59
N LEU A 98 3.92 -4.03 9.38
CA LEU A 98 4.16 -5.06 10.38
C LEU A 98 5.64 -5.12 10.76
N TRP A 99 5.90 -5.64 11.95
CA TRP A 99 7.24 -5.98 12.42
C TRP A 99 7.24 -7.36 13.05
N LEU A 100 8.33 -8.10 12.88
CA LEU A 100 8.64 -9.27 13.69
C LEU A 100 9.59 -8.86 14.81
N ALA A 101 9.35 -9.35 16.02
CA ALA A 101 10.19 -9.05 17.17
C ALA A 101 10.46 -10.31 18.01
N THR A 102 11.72 -10.48 18.42
CA THR A 102 12.15 -11.41 19.46
C THR A 102 12.41 -10.64 20.75
N GLU A 103 12.90 -11.30 21.80
CA GLU A 103 13.31 -10.64 23.04
C GLU A 103 14.45 -9.63 22.84
N ASP A 104 15.34 -9.90 21.87
CA ASP A 104 16.59 -9.19 21.65
C ASP A 104 16.71 -8.52 20.27
N SER A 105 15.67 -8.57 19.43
CA SER A 105 15.70 -8.02 18.08
C SER A 105 14.32 -7.63 17.54
N ILE A 106 14.34 -6.75 16.53
CA ILE A 106 13.21 -6.36 15.70
C ILE A 106 13.62 -6.40 14.22
N SER A 107 12.68 -6.74 13.33
CA SER A 107 12.87 -6.66 11.88
C SER A 107 12.87 -5.23 11.37
N GLU A 108 13.24 -5.03 10.11
CA GLU A 108 12.77 -3.84 9.40
C GLU A 108 11.22 -3.80 9.36
N PRO A 109 10.62 -2.61 9.26
CA PRO A 109 9.20 -2.48 8.93
C PRO A 109 8.89 -3.19 7.61
N LEU A 110 8.00 -4.18 7.65
CA LEU A 110 7.43 -4.79 6.45
C LEU A 110 6.10 -4.09 6.14
N THR A 111 6.09 -3.24 5.13
CA THR A 111 4.83 -2.67 4.63
C THR A 111 4.00 -3.78 3.97
N ILE A 112 2.72 -3.90 4.27
CA ILE A 112 1.80 -4.87 3.65
C ILE A 112 0.53 -4.15 3.25
N LEU A 113 -0.35 -4.83 2.52
CA LEU A 113 -1.69 -4.32 2.25
C LEU A 113 -2.72 -4.94 3.20
N ILE A 114 -3.64 -4.13 3.72
CA ILE A 114 -4.92 -4.61 4.20
C ILE A 114 -5.88 -4.63 3.02
N ASP A 115 -6.34 -5.82 2.65
CA ASP A 115 -7.07 -6.03 1.41
C ASP A 115 -8.17 -7.07 1.57
N ASP A 116 -9.35 -6.78 1.04
CA ASP A 116 -10.52 -7.68 1.13
C ASP A 116 -10.60 -8.65 -0.05
N LEU A 117 -9.77 -8.44 -1.08
CA LEU A 117 -9.64 -9.31 -2.25
C LEU A 117 -8.99 -10.66 -1.89
N PRO A 118 -9.49 -11.78 -2.46
CA PRO A 118 -8.83 -13.07 -2.36
C PRO A 118 -7.40 -12.99 -2.92
N SER A 119 -6.41 -13.31 -2.09
CA SER A 119 -5.01 -13.39 -2.53
C SER A 119 -4.79 -14.64 -3.38
N VAL A 120 -4.09 -14.46 -4.50
CA VAL A 120 -3.64 -15.53 -5.40
C VAL A 120 -2.14 -15.35 -5.59
N SER A 121 -1.35 -16.38 -5.34
CA SER A 121 0.09 -16.31 -5.58
C SER A 121 0.39 -16.34 -7.07
N ASP A 122 1.37 -15.54 -7.49
CA ASP A 122 2.02 -15.73 -8.77
C ASP A 122 2.63 -17.15 -8.85
N ASN A 123 2.54 -17.78 -10.03
CA ASN A 123 2.98 -19.16 -10.23
C ASN A 123 4.46 -19.29 -10.67
N GLY A 124 5.14 -18.17 -10.95
CA GLY A 124 6.55 -18.10 -11.38
C GLY A 124 6.83 -18.72 -12.74
N ALA A 125 5.80 -18.92 -13.57
CA ALA A 125 5.89 -19.62 -14.85
C ALA A 125 5.13 -18.89 -15.98
N ASN A 126 4.62 -17.70 -15.70
CA ASN A 126 3.73 -16.90 -16.53
C ASN A 126 4.47 -15.81 -17.33
N HIS A 127 5.73 -16.05 -17.72
CA HIS A 127 6.57 -15.05 -18.38
C HIS A 127 6.43 -14.96 -19.91
N SER A 128 5.31 -15.45 -20.45
CA SER A 128 5.04 -15.42 -21.90
C SER A 128 3.54 -15.22 -22.15
N PRO A 129 3.14 -14.43 -23.16
CA PRO A 129 1.73 -14.28 -23.53
C PRO A 129 1.08 -15.60 -23.99
N SER A 130 1.89 -16.59 -24.39
CA SER A 130 1.39 -17.93 -24.76
C SER A 130 1.21 -18.88 -23.57
N GLN A 131 1.71 -18.50 -22.39
CA GLN A 131 1.60 -19.27 -21.16
C GLN A 131 1.18 -18.37 -19.98
N PRO A 132 0.03 -17.69 -20.07
CA PRO A 132 -0.43 -16.83 -18.98
C PRO A 132 -0.95 -17.64 -17.80
N GLN A 133 -0.91 -17.07 -16.60
CA GLN A 133 -1.63 -17.61 -15.45
C GLN A 133 -3.11 -17.22 -15.53
N ALA A 134 -4.00 -18.20 -15.68
CA ALA A 134 -5.44 -17.95 -15.64
C ALA A 134 -5.90 -17.53 -14.23
N ILE A 135 -6.71 -16.48 -14.15
CA ILE A 135 -7.21 -15.91 -12.90
C ILE A 135 -8.73 -15.75 -12.91
N SER A 136 -9.33 -15.69 -11.72
CA SER A 136 -10.75 -15.39 -11.52
C SER A 136 -10.90 -14.12 -10.70
N ILE A 137 -11.66 -13.16 -11.21
CA ILE A 137 -11.88 -11.86 -10.55
C ILE A 137 -13.19 -11.89 -9.73
N PRO A 138 -13.28 -11.16 -8.61
CA PRO A 138 -12.27 -10.26 -8.06
C PRO A 138 -11.14 -11.02 -7.34
N CYS A 139 -9.89 -10.57 -7.52
CA CYS A 139 -8.71 -11.16 -6.89
C CYS A 139 -7.59 -10.14 -6.73
N ALA A 140 -6.59 -10.47 -5.92
CA ALA A 140 -5.35 -9.73 -5.85
C ALA A 140 -4.16 -10.69 -5.94
N LEU A 141 -3.26 -10.41 -6.88
CA LEU A 141 -2.12 -11.28 -7.15
C LEU A 141 -0.91 -10.84 -6.36
N ASP A 142 -0.30 -11.76 -5.63
CA ASP A 142 0.94 -11.55 -4.88
C ASP A 142 2.11 -12.00 -5.76
N GLY A 143 2.80 -11.03 -6.36
CA GLY A 143 3.92 -11.28 -7.28
C GLY A 143 5.23 -10.63 -6.84
N ARG A 144 6.28 -10.98 -7.56
CA ARG A 144 7.62 -10.38 -7.45
C ARG A 144 8.18 -10.31 -8.87
N SER A 145 8.60 -9.12 -9.29
CA SER A 145 9.12 -8.92 -10.64
C SER A 145 10.43 -9.69 -10.85
N ASP A 146 10.56 -10.27 -12.03
CA ASP A 146 11.79 -10.89 -12.48
C ASP A 146 12.54 -9.96 -13.45
N ALA A 147 13.88 -10.02 -13.42
CA ALA A 147 14.69 -9.16 -14.26
C ALA A 147 14.45 -9.50 -15.75
N ALA A 148 14.16 -8.46 -16.55
CA ALA A 148 13.88 -8.57 -17.98
C ALA A 148 12.72 -9.53 -18.35
N GLN A 149 11.79 -9.78 -17.43
CA GLN A 149 10.60 -10.61 -17.65
C GLN A 149 9.33 -9.84 -17.26
N SER A 150 8.25 -10.10 -17.99
CA SER A 150 6.90 -9.64 -17.65
C SER A 150 6.12 -10.82 -17.09
N ASP A 151 5.15 -10.57 -16.24
CA ASP A 151 4.17 -11.58 -15.80
C ASP A 151 2.85 -11.38 -16.54
N PHE A 152 2.31 -12.47 -17.10
CA PHE A 152 1.07 -12.45 -17.89
C PHE A 152 -0.05 -13.19 -17.16
N TYR A 153 -1.16 -12.50 -16.96
CA TYR A 153 -2.37 -13.05 -16.36
C TYR A 153 -3.52 -13.05 -17.37
N GLN A 154 -4.28 -14.13 -17.41
CA GLN A 154 -5.43 -14.25 -18.32
C GLN A 154 -6.74 -14.15 -17.54
N VAL A 155 -7.61 -13.24 -17.99
CA VAL A 155 -8.97 -13.06 -17.47
C VAL A 155 -10.01 -13.17 -18.59
N ARG A 156 -11.10 -13.88 -18.32
CA ARG A 156 -12.27 -13.93 -19.20
C ARG A 156 -13.23 -12.81 -18.83
N LEU A 157 -13.59 -11.95 -19.78
CA LEU A 157 -14.56 -10.86 -19.58
C LEU A 157 -15.67 -10.92 -20.62
N ASN A 158 -16.87 -10.49 -20.24
CA ASN A 158 -17.98 -10.26 -21.17
C ASN A 158 -17.89 -8.81 -21.72
N ALA A 159 -18.44 -8.58 -22.90
CA ALA A 159 -18.56 -7.27 -23.52
C ALA A 159 -19.21 -6.27 -22.56
N ASN A 160 -18.67 -5.06 -22.52
CA ASN A 160 -19.05 -3.96 -21.63
C ASN A 160 -18.83 -4.22 -20.13
N THR A 161 -18.16 -5.31 -19.75
CA THR A 161 -17.69 -5.48 -18.36
C THR A 161 -16.52 -4.53 -18.13
N THR A 162 -16.62 -3.70 -17.10
CA THR A 162 -15.53 -2.81 -16.67
C THR A 162 -14.82 -3.41 -15.46
N ILE A 163 -13.48 -3.43 -15.52
CA ILE A 163 -12.61 -3.80 -14.40
C ILE A 163 -11.68 -2.64 -14.05
N GLY A 164 -11.37 -2.51 -12.77
CA GLY A 164 -10.24 -1.74 -12.26
C GLY A 164 -9.06 -2.66 -11.98
N VAL A 165 -7.88 -2.25 -12.43
CA VAL A 165 -6.61 -2.92 -12.20
C VAL A 165 -5.67 -1.94 -11.51
N ASP A 166 -5.21 -2.28 -10.31
CA ASP A 166 -4.40 -1.42 -9.45
C ASP A 166 -3.14 -2.17 -8.99
N CYS A 167 -1.99 -1.81 -9.55
CA CYS A 167 -0.71 -2.39 -9.15
C CYS A 167 -0.14 -1.63 -7.95
N VAL A 168 -0.12 -2.28 -6.79
CA VAL A 168 0.44 -1.71 -5.57
C VAL A 168 1.89 -2.19 -5.42
N ALA A 169 2.86 -1.33 -5.72
CA ALA A 169 4.29 -1.62 -5.59
C ALA A 169 4.98 -0.55 -4.74
N GLU A 170 5.12 0.68 -5.23
CA GLU A 170 5.71 1.79 -4.48
C GLU A 170 4.95 2.05 -3.17
N ARG A 171 3.62 1.97 -3.20
CA ARG A 171 2.76 2.15 -2.01
C ARG A 171 3.00 1.10 -0.93
N ILE A 172 3.62 -0.04 -1.26
CA ILE A 172 4.10 -1.04 -0.29
C ILE A 172 5.62 -1.00 -0.12
N GLY A 173 6.30 0.09 -0.49
CA GLY A 173 7.75 0.25 -0.37
C GLY A 173 8.56 -0.69 -1.26
N SER A 174 7.96 -1.22 -2.33
CA SER A 174 8.70 -1.96 -3.35
C SER A 174 9.54 -1.02 -4.19
N ALA A 175 10.65 -1.53 -4.72
CA ALA A 175 11.45 -0.79 -5.69
C ALA A 175 10.92 -0.91 -7.12
N MET A 176 9.95 -1.80 -7.38
CA MET A 176 9.37 -1.99 -8.73
C MET A 176 8.69 -0.71 -9.20
N ASP A 177 9.00 -0.32 -10.43
CA ASP A 177 8.33 0.76 -11.15
C ASP A 177 7.43 0.11 -12.20
N SER A 178 6.13 0.03 -11.93
CA SER A 178 5.25 -0.92 -12.62
C SER A 178 4.73 -0.38 -13.94
N VAL A 179 4.78 -1.18 -15.01
CA VAL A 179 4.06 -0.91 -16.26
C VAL A 179 2.99 -1.97 -16.46
N LEU A 180 1.74 -1.52 -16.55
CA LEU A 180 0.57 -2.33 -16.78
C LEU A 180 0.16 -2.24 -18.26
N ARG A 181 -0.12 -3.39 -18.89
CA ARG A 181 -0.69 -3.45 -20.24
C ARG A 181 -1.84 -4.45 -20.31
N ILE A 182 -2.83 -4.13 -21.13
CA ILE A 182 -3.96 -5.02 -21.42
C ILE A 182 -3.99 -5.30 -22.92
N TRP A 183 -4.01 -6.58 -23.27
CA TRP A 183 -3.96 -7.10 -24.63
C TRP A 183 -5.21 -7.92 -24.93
N ASP A 184 -5.66 -7.91 -26.20
CA ASP A 184 -6.65 -8.88 -26.67
C ASP A 184 -6.01 -10.19 -27.15
N THR A 185 -6.85 -11.18 -27.46
CA THR A 185 -6.39 -12.50 -27.95
C THR A 185 -5.68 -12.45 -29.30
N SER A 186 -5.77 -11.34 -30.05
CA SER A 186 -5.04 -11.17 -31.32
C SER A 186 -3.62 -10.64 -31.12
N GLY A 187 -3.25 -10.30 -29.87
CA GLY A 187 -1.98 -9.66 -29.53
C GLY A 187 -2.00 -8.14 -29.73
N LYS A 188 -3.18 -7.53 -29.88
CA LYS A 188 -3.30 -6.08 -29.97
C LYS A 188 -3.31 -5.46 -28.58
N LEU A 189 -2.46 -4.46 -28.37
CA LEU A 189 -2.47 -3.62 -27.18
C LEU A 189 -3.75 -2.78 -27.15
N LEU A 190 -4.53 -2.91 -26.08
CA LEU A 190 -5.76 -2.16 -25.87
C LEU A 190 -5.57 -0.98 -24.91
N LEU A 191 -4.73 -1.16 -23.89
CA LEU A 191 -4.47 -0.15 -22.87
C LEU A 191 -3.04 -0.33 -22.32
N GLN A 192 -2.38 0.78 -21.99
CA GLN A 192 -1.14 0.79 -21.23
C GLN A 192 -1.22 1.90 -20.17
N SER A 193 -0.71 1.61 -18.97
CA SER A 193 -0.47 2.57 -17.88
C SER A 193 0.92 2.31 -17.31
N ASP A 194 1.68 3.38 -17.07
CA ASP A 194 3.02 3.36 -16.46
C ASP A 194 2.88 4.00 -15.07
N ASP A 195 2.55 5.28 -15.05
CA ASP A 195 2.16 5.98 -13.83
C ASP A 195 0.64 6.12 -13.73
N SER A 196 0.17 6.32 -12.49
CA SER A 196 -1.16 6.88 -12.21
C SER A 196 -1.06 8.36 -11.84
N ASP A 197 -2.19 9.06 -11.81
CA ASP A 197 -2.26 10.44 -11.31
C ASP A 197 -1.80 10.57 -9.85
N SER A 198 -1.72 9.45 -9.12
CA SER A 198 -1.36 9.40 -7.71
C SER A 198 0.12 9.03 -7.44
N GLY A 199 0.87 8.59 -8.46
CA GLY A 199 2.26 8.14 -8.30
C GLY A 199 2.69 7.09 -9.31
N PRO A 200 3.87 6.47 -9.10
CA PRO A 200 4.50 5.53 -10.05
C PRO A 200 3.85 4.13 -10.09
N ASP A 201 2.85 3.91 -9.24
CA ASP A 201 2.06 2.69 -9.28
C ASP A 201 1.04 2.78 -10.44
N SER A 202 1.16 1.85 -11.39
CA SER A 202 0.31 1.76 -12.57
C SER A 202 -1.12 1.36 -12.22
N GLN A 203 -2.08 1.98 -12.92
CA GLN A 203 -3.51 1.76 -12.70
C GLN A 203 -4.28 1.86 -14.01
N ALA A 204 -5.30 1.01 -14.18
CA ALA A 204 -6.15 1.04 -15.35
C ALA A 204 -7.62 0.81 -15.01
N GLN A 205 -8.49 1.60 -15.63
CA GLN A 205 -9.90 1.28 -15.80
C GLN A 205 -10.10 0.74 -17.21
N PHE A 206 -10.55 -0.51 -17.35
CA PHE A 206 -10.71 -1.16 -18.65
C PHE A 206 -12.13 -1.70 -18.85
N THR A 207 -12.75 -1.34 -19.98
CA THR A 207 -14.04 -1.88 -20.41
C THR A 207 -13.83 -2.82 -21.59
N ALA A 208 -14.18 -4.09 -21.41
CA ALA A 208 -14.02 -5.11 -22.45
C ALA A 208 -14.89 -4.78 -23.68
N PRO A 209 -14.32 -4.60 -24.88
CA PRO A 209 -15.10 -4.28 -26.08
C PRO A 209 -15.94 -5.46 -26.60
N ALA A 210 -15.58 -6.70 -26.24
CA ALA A 210 -16.25 -7.92 -26.66
C ALA A 210 -16.11 -9.03 -25.60
N ASP A 211 -16.92 -10.07 -25.72
CA ASP A 211 -16.72 -11.31 -24.94
C ASP A 211 -15.39 -11.94 -25.34
N GLY A 212 -14.49 -12.17 -24.39
CA GLY A 212 -13.13 -12.54 -24.75
C GLY A 212 -12.25 -12.88 -23.57
N ASP A 213 -11.13 -13.51 -23.89
CA ASP A 213 -10.00 -13.59 -22.98
C ASP A 213 -9.13 -12.35 -23.20
N TYR A 214 -8.64 -11.78 -22.11
CA TYR A 214 -7.75 -10.63 -22.13
C TYR A 214 -6.50 -10.99 -21.34
N LEU A 215 -5.34 -10.52 -21.82
CA LEU A 215 -4.09 -10.67 -21.09
C LEU A 215 -3.78 -9.36 -20.36
N ILE A 216 -3.54 -9.47 -19.07
CA ILE A 216 -2.99 -8.41 -18.23
C ILE A 216 -1.51 -8.71 -18.07
N GLU A 217 -0.67 -7.83 -18.59
CA GLU A 217 0.78 -7.88 -18.44
C GLU A 217 1.21 -6.88 -17.38
N ILE A 218 2.09 -7.31 -16.49
CA ILE A 218 2.79 -6.43 -15.55
C ILE A 218 4.30 -6.61 -15.70
N VAL A 219 5.06 -5.51 -15.72
CA VAL A 219 6.52 -5.53 -15.87
C VAL A 219 7.16 -4.38 -15.11
N ASP A 220 8.40 -4.55 -14.63
CA ASP A 220 9.18 -3.45 -14.07
C ASP A 220 9.77 -2.61 -15.22
N SER A 221 9.47 -1.31 -15.29
CA SER A 221 9.94 -0.37 -16.31
C SER A 221 11.47 -0.35 -16.42
N ARG A 222 12.16 -0.62 -15.30
CA ARG A 222 13.62 -0.64 -15.18
C ARG A 222 14.21 -2.01 -15.45
N TYR A 223 13.38 -3.05 -15.58
CA TYR A 223 13.78 -4.45 -15.71
C TYR A 223 14.74 -4.93 -14.61
N ALA A 224 14.67 -4.34 -13.41
CA ALA A 224 15.62 -4.62 -12.34
C ALA A 224 15.32 -5.96 -11.64
N GLY A 225 14.04 -6.33 -11.59
CA GLY A 225 13.57 -7.50 -10.85
C GLY A 225 13.59 -7.29 -9.33
N ASP A 226 13.27 -8.36 -8.61
CA ASP A 226 13.23 -8.46 -7.15
C ASP A 226 12.21 -7.55 -6.43
N GLY A 227 11.45 -6.75 -7.19
CA GLY A 227 10.44 -5.86 -6.63
C GLY A 227 9.12 -6.58 -6.45
N ARG A 228 8.62 -6.66 -5.21
CA ARG A 228 7.29 -7.20 -4.95
C ARG A 228 6.18 -6.30 -5.49
N TYR A 229 5.06 -6.89 -5.85
CA TYR A 229 3.87 -6.13 -6.21
C TYR A 229 2.62 -6.88 -5.75
N ARG A 230 1.54 -6.13 -5.55
CA ARG A 230 0.20 -6.66 -5.38
C ARG A 230 -0.72 -6.12 -6.47
N LEU A 231 -1.12 -6.97 -7.41
CA LEU A 231 -1.97 -6.58 -8.53
C LEU A 231 -3.45 -6.83 -8.19
N ARG A 232 -4.16 -5.77 -7.84
CA ARG A 232 -5.58 -5.83 -7.44
C ARG A 232 -6.46 -5.73 -8.67
N ILE A 233 -7.39 -6.66 -8.83
CA ILE A 233 -8.31 -6.70 -9.99
C ILE A 233 -9.73 -6.92 -9.49
N SER A 234 -10.61 -5.96 -9.75
CA SER A 234 -12.01 -6.01 -9.34
C SER A 234 -12.89 -5.13 -10.24
N ASP A 235 -14.17 -4.97 -9.88
CA ASP A 235 -15.09 -4.03 -10.53
C ASP A 235 -15.12 -2.65 -9.85
N ALA A 236 -14.24 -2.42 -8.88
CA ALA A 236 -14.10 -1.13 -8.23
C ALA A 236 -13.34 -0.13 -9.12
N PRO A 237 -13.68 1.17 -9.05
CA PRO A 237 -12.91 2.20 -9.73
C PRO A 237 -11.51 2.33 -9.14
N VAL A 238 -10.55 2.63 -10.01
CA VAL A 238 -9.18 2.99 -9.59
C VAL A 238 -9.08 4.47 -9.25
N SER A 239 -8.33 4.79 -8.20
CA SER A 239 -8.03 6.15 -7.70
C SER A 239 -9.16 7.19 -7.77
N PRO A 240 -10.36 6.90 -7.25
CA PRO A 240 -11.37 7.93 -7.17
C PRO A 240 -10.97 9.01 -6.16
N ILE A 241 -11.42 10.23 -6.41
CA ILE A 241 -11.15 11.38 -5.54
C ILE A 241 -12.24 11.47 -4.49
N PRO A 242 -11.92 11.44 -3.18
CA PRO A 242 -12.93 11.59 -2.15
C PRO A 242 -13.42 13.03 -2.07
N TYR A 243 -14.71 13.18 -1.78
CA TYR A 243 -15.35 14.47 -1.58
C TYR A 243 -16.25 14.44 -0.33
N PRO A 244 -16.11 15.38 0.62
CA PRO A 244 -15.10 16.43 0.65
C PRO A 244 -13.68 15.87 0.89
N LEU A 245 -12.66 16.59 0.42
CA LEU A 245 -11.24 16.23 0.62
C LEU A 245 -10.77 16.37 2.08
N ALA A 246 -11.60 17.00 2.92
CA ALA A 246 -11.33 17.19 4.34
C ALA A 246 -12.55 16.84 5.18
N VAL A 247 -12.32 16.24 6.34
CA VAL A 247 -13.35 15.87 7.32
C VAL A 247 -12.96 16.34 8.72
N ARG A 248 -13.96 16.49 9.59
CA ARG A 248 -13.71 16.78 11.01
C ARG A 248 -13.38 15.49 11.79
N PRO A 249 -12.48 15.55 12.77
CA PRO A 249 -12.25 14.42 13.67
C PRO A 249 -13.51 14.13 14.50
N SER A 250 -13.75 12.86 14.80
CA SER A 250 -14.84 12.36 15.65
C SER A 250 -16.26 12.76 15.22
N ALA A 251 -16.44 13.08 13.94
CA ALA A 251 -17.73 13.43 13.36
C ALA A 251 -18.03 12.53 12.15
N PRO A 252 -19.12 11.74 12.17
CA PRO A 252 -19.57 10.99 11.01
C PRO A 252 -19.76 11.93 9.81
N THR A 253 -19.13 11.60 8.68
CA THR A 253 -19.18 12.37 7.45
C THR A 253 -19.42 11.43 6.27
N ASN A 254 -20.44 11.73 5.46
CA ASN A 254 -20.67 11.02 4.20
C ASN A 254 -19.69 11.53 3.14
N LEU A 255 -19.04 10.60 2.47
CA LEU A 255 -18.19 10.88 1.32
C LEU A 255 -18.93 10.58 0.03
N SER A 256 -18.63 11.36 -0.99
CA SER A 256 -18.82 11.00 -2.39
C SER A 256 -17.46 10.69 -3.01
N TRP A 257 -17.44 9.91 -4.08
CA TRP A 257 -16.22 9.60 -4.81
C TRP A 257 -16.37 10.04 -6.26
N ILE A 258 -15.48 10.92 -6.69
CA ILE A 258 -15.44 11.43 -8.06
C ILE A 258 -14.50 10.53 -8.85
N LEU A 259 -15.01 9.91 -9.92
CA LEU A 259 -14.25 9.02 -10.78
C LEU A 259 -13.49 9.81 -11.85
N ALA A 260 -12.56 9.15 -12.53
CA ALA A 260 -11.75 9.77 -13.59
C ALA A 260 -12.59 10.32 -14.77
N ASP A 261 -13.77 9.75 -15.04
CA ASP A 261 -14.70 10.23 -16.05
C ASP A 261 -15.62 11.38 -15.57
N GLY A 262 -15.44 11.83 -14.32
CA GLY A 262 -16.24 12.87 -13.68
C GLY A 262 -17.57 12.38 -13.09
N SER A 263 -17.90 11.09 -13.23
CA SER A 263 -19.07 10.52 -12.54
C SER A 263 -18.85 10.49 -11.03
N ILE A 264 -19.96 10.51 -10.28
CA ILE A 264 -19.93 10.60 -8.81
C ILE A 264 -20.62 9.38 -8.22
N LEU A 265 -19.90 8.63 -7.39
CA LEU A 265 -20.47 7.60 -6.54
C LEU A 265 -20.97 8.23 -5.23
N GLN A 266 -22.28 8.13 -4.99
CA GLN A 266 -22.95 8.62 -3.79
C GLN A 266 -23.68 7.46 -3.08
N THR A 267 -23.69 7.46 -1.73
CA THR A 267 -24.29 6.40 -0.89
C THR A 267 -25.79 6.27 -1.07
N ASP A 268 -26.49 7.39 -1.23
CA ASP A 268 -27.94 7.49 -1.32
C ASP A 268 -28.50 6.91 -2.62
N ARG A 269 -27.68 6.82 -3.67
CA ARG A 269 -28.08 6.30 -5.00
C ARG A 269 -27.66 4.85 -5.23
N ASN A 270 -26.75 4.32 -4.43
CA ASN A 270 -26.18 2.97 -4.59
C ASN A 270 -25.98 2.30 -3.22
N PRO A 271 -27.06 1.92 -2.50
CA PRO A 271 -26.99 1.46 -1.11
C PRO A 271 -26.16 0.19 -0.88
N ASP A 272 -25.92 -0.61 -1.93
CA ASP A 272 -25.12 -1.82 -1.89
C ASP A 272 -23.63 -1.60 -2.23
N GLN A 273 -23.26 -0.37 -2.60
CA GLN A 273 -21.91 -0.04 -3.02
C GLN A 273 -21.16 0.62 -1.88
N TRP A 274 -20.07 -0.03 -1.44
CA TRP A 274 -18.94 0.61 -0.76
C TRP A 274 -19.34 1.63 0.31
N ARG A 275 -19.45 1.23 1.59
CA ARG A 275 -19.89 2.13 2.68
C ARG A 275 -19.10 3.45 2.69
N LEU A 276 -19.75 4.59 2.43
CA LEU A 276 -19.08 5.91 2.31
C LEU A 276 -19.23 6.80 3.55
N GLU A 277 -19.70 6.30 4.69
CA GLU A 277 -19.62 7.06 5.94
C GLU A 277 -18.26 6.82 6.59
N VAL A 278 -17.59 7.92 6.93
CA VAL A 278 -16.31 7.89 7.64
C VAL A 278 -16.41 8.63 8.96
N ASN A 279 -15.72 8.11 9.96
CA ASN A 279 -15.54 8.77 11.24
C ASN A 279 -14.04 8.79 11.55
N ALA A 280 -13.38 9.89 11.21
CA ALA A 280 -11.95 10.05 11.42
C ALA A 280 -11.65 10.06 12.92
N PRO A 281 -10.62 9.34 13.40
CA PRO A 281 -10.33 9.30 14.83
C PRO A 281 -9.75 10.64 15.31
N ALA A 282 -9.87 10.93 16.60
CA ALA A 282 -9.45 12.22 17.17
C ALA A 282 -7.95 12.49 17.02
N ASP A 283 -7.14 11.44 17.06
CA ASP A 283 -5.68 11.46 16.92
C ASP A 283 -5.20 11.62 15.47
N ALA A 284 -6.08 11.47 14.47
CA ALA A 284 -5.75 11.78 13.08
C ALA A 284 -5.75 13.29 12.77
N ASN A 285 -6.11 14.16 13.73
CA ASN A 285 -6.14 15.60 13.52
C ASN A 285 -4.77 16.13 13.03
N PHE A 286 -4.79 17.01 12.03
CA PHE A 286 -3.61 17.52 11.30
C PHE A 286 -2.86 16.51 10.42
N HIS A 287 -3.29 15.24 10.36
CA HIS A 287 -2.69 14.22 9.51
C HIS A 287 -3.49 13.97 8.22
N ARG A 288 -2.85 13.30 7.27
CA ARG A 288 -3.57 12.59 6.20
C ARG A 288 -4.06 11.28 6.79
N TRP A 289 -5.32 10.96 6.56
CA TRP A 289 -5.96 9.75 7.05
C TRP A 289 -6.47 8.95 5.87
N LEU A 290 -5.99 7.71 5.76
CA LEU A 290 -6.40 6.83 4.69
C LEU A 290 -7.84 6.38 4.90
N ALA A 291 -8.71 6.76 3.97
CA ALA A 291 -10.10 6.37 3.96
C ALA A 291 -10.39 5.53 2.72
N GLY A 292 -11.12 4.44 2.92
CA GLY A 292 -11.61 3.60 1.84
C GLY A 292 -12.91 2.96 2.29
N PRO A 293 -13.85 2.75 1.36
CA PRO A 293 -15.03 1.99 1.69
C PRO A 293 -14.70 0.52 1.92
N THR A 294 -14.93 0.04 3.13
CA THR A 294 -15.05 -1.40 3.36
C THR A 294 -16.49 -1.81 3.05
N SER A 295 -16.70 -2.65 2.04
CA SER A 295 -18.01 -3.24 1.78
C SER A 295 -17.97 -4.73 2.13
N PRO A 296 -18.85 -5.21 3.04
CA PRO A 296 -18.99 -6.64 3.26
C PRO A 296 -19.62 -7.36 2.06
N THR A 297 -20.26 -6.63 1.14
CA THR A 297 -21.02 -7.19 0.01
C THR A 297 -20.34 -7.01 -1.34
N ARG A 298 -19.32 -6.16 -1.45
CA ARG A 298 -18.59 -5.89 -2.71
C ARG A 298 -17.10 -5.67 -2.47
N LEU A 299 -16.31 -6.71 -2.70
CA LEU A 299 -14.85 -6.71 -2.51
C LEU A 299 -14.15 -5.79 -3.50
N GLY A 300 -12.86 -5.51 -3.26
CA GLY A 300 -12.02 -4.75 -4.18
C GLY A 300 -12.11 -3.25 -4.00
N GLY A 301 -12.61 -2.78 -2.86
CA GLY A 301 -12.71 -1.34 -2.57
C GLY A 301 -11.40 -0.59 -2.80
N PHE A 302 -11.49 0.71 -2.99
CA PHE A 302 -10.36 1.62 -3.17
C PHE A 302 -10.07 2.38 -1.86
N TRP A 303 -9.02 3.19 -1.86
CA TRP A 303 -8.72 4.10 -0.76
C TRP A 303 -8.09 5.39 -1.28
N ALA A 304 -8.22 6.45 -0.50
CA ALA A 304 -7.55 7.72 -0.74
C ALA A 304 -7.27 8.44 0.58
N ASP A 305 -6.34 9.39 0.51
CA ASP A 305 -6.04 10.28 1.63
C ASP A 305 -7.17 11.31 1.83
N LEU A 306 -7.63 11.43 3.07
CA LEU A 306 -8.45 12.54 3.55
C LEU A 306 -7.64 13.43 4.48
N LEU A 307 -7.88 14.74 4.41
CA LEU A 307 -7.37 15.67 5.40
C LEU A 307 -8.29 15.67 6.62
N VAL A 308 -7.75 15.43 7.82
CA VAL A 308 -8.53 15.56 9.06
C VAL A 308 -8.19 16.90 9.70
N ARG A 309 -9.21 17.76 9.88
CA ARG A 309 -9.06 19.14 10.37
C ARG A 309 -10.14 19.47 11.40
N ASP A 310 -9.74 20.08 12.51
CA ASP A 310 -10.62 20.52 13.58
C ASP A 310 -11.24 21.92 13.36
N PHE A 311 -10.80 22.66 12.34
CA PHE A 311 -11.38 23.95 11.99
C PHE A 311 -12.65 23.83 11.13
N GLN A 312 -13.33 24.95 10.91
CA GLN A 312 -14.52 25.02 10.08
C GLN A 312 -14.17 24.70 8.62
N LEU A 313 -14.70 23.57 8.13
CA LEU A 313 -14.59 23.17 6.74
C LEU A 313 -15.80 23.72 5.98
N TYR A 314 -15.53 24.41 4.87
CA TYR A 314 -16.54 24.83 3.91
C TYR A 314 -16.41 23.95 2.67
N SER A 315 -17.43 23.15 2.37
CA SER A 315 -17.51 22.32 1.17
C SER A 315 -18.82 22.62 0.46
N GLU A 316 -18.75 22.92 -0.84
CA GLU A 316 -19.92 23.16 -1.68
C GLU A 316 -20.57 21.85 -2.14
N PRO A 317 -21.91 21.69 -2.08
CA PRO A 317 -22.53 20.46 -2.55
C PRO A 317 -22.20 20.16 -4.02
N LEU A 318 -21.81 18.91 -4.32
CA LEU A 318 -21.62 18.46 -5.70
C LEU A 318 -22.94 18.57 -6.48
N GLY A 319 -22.98 19.39 -7.53
CA GLY A 319 -24.12 19.52 -8.44
C GLY A 319 -24.98 20.79 -8.30
N THR A 320 -24.56 21.81 -7.54
CA THR A 320 -25.24 23.12 -7.56
C THR A 320 -24.92 23.91 -8.83
N GLU A 321 -25.93 24.49 -9.49
CA GLU A 321 -25.79 25.39 -10.67
C GLU A 321 -24.94 26.65 -10.41
N ALA A 322 -24.51 26.88 -9.16
CA ALA A 322 -23.72 28.03 -8.74
C ALA A 322 -22.38 28.19 -9.49
N HIS A 323 -21.88 27.15 -10.18
CA HIS A 323 -20.65 27.22 -10.98
C HIS A 323 -20.78 28.00 -12.30
N LEU A 324 -21.98 28.41 -12.72
CA LEU A 324 -22.18 29.19 -13.96
C LEU A 324 -21.98 30.70 -13.79
N THR A 325 -21.82 31.16 -12.56
CA THR A 325 -21.56 32.55 -12.24
C THR A 325 -20.45 32.62 -11.19
N PRO A 326 -19.29 33.25 -11.49
CA PRO A 326 -18.29 33.49 -10.46
C PRO A 326 -18.94 34.23 -9.28
N PRO A 327 -18.59 33.92 -8.02
CA PRO A 327 -19.13 34.66 -6.89
C PRO A 327 -18.85 36.16 -7.07
N GLU A 328 -19.91 36.99 -7.04
CA GLU A 328 -19.81 38.45 -7.19
C GLU A 328 -19.08 39.12 -6.01
N SER A 329 -18.59 38.35 -5.04
CA SER A 329 -17.88 38.84 -3.87
C SER A 329 -16.67 37.96 -3.57
N PRO A 330 -15.52 38.54 -3.19
CA PRO A 330 -14.38 37.75 -2.75
C PRO A 330 -14.79 36.88 -1.55
N LEU A 331 -14.32 35.64 -1.55
CA LEU A 331 -14.37 34.74 -0.39
C LEU A 331 -13.83 35.50 0.82
N THR A 332 -14.72 35.89 1.72
CA THR A 332 -14.34 36.47 3.00
C THR A 332 -14.01 35.31 3.91
N LEU A 333 -12.72 35.02 4.02
CA LEU A 333 -12.20 34.17 5.09
C LEU A 333 -12.42 34.92 6.42
N PRO A 334 -13.03 34.29 7.44
CA PRO A 334 -13.23 34.90 8.75
C PRO A 334 -11.93 35.20 9.49
#